data_AF-B4FGR7-F1
#
_entry.id   AF-B4FGR7-F1
#
_cell.length_a   1.000
_cell.length_b   1.000
_cell.length_c   1.000
_cell.angle_alpha   90.00
_cell.angle_beta   90.00
_cell.angle_gamma   90.00
#
_symmetry.space_group_name_H-M   'P 1'
#
loop_
_entity.id
_entity.type
_entity.pdbx_description
1 polymer ?
#
loop_
_entity_poly.entity_id
_entity_poly.type
_entity_poly.pdbx_seq_one_letter_code
_entity_poly.pdbx_strand_id
1 'polypeptide(L)'
;MHAKLDAKAARVRELLTVKVPVRLILSPLLNLYSLTANCGDASLTLAFSMLASLVGTMDRLAVGTYHSKIYEHCLAALDLRRQHPDSLKNINMVEQSIIHAIISLTMKLTEGTFRPLFLRTLEWAEAEVDESSSKKSLDRAIVFYKLVNKLAEKHRSLFTPYFKYLLEGSIQYLSEDDALGGSKHKKKKTKLVDVQVEQKDKLLGLKLWNLRALVLKSLHQCFLYDNDQKILDSSNFQVLLKPIVSQFVVEPPKSVESVLDAPSIEEVDETIILCLGQMAVTARTDVLWKPLNHEVLMQTRSDEVRPKMLGLKVIRYMVQHLKEEYVVLVPETIPFLGELLEDVELPVKTLSQEILKEMETLSGESLQQYL
;
A
#
# COMPACT_ATOMS: atom_id res chain seq x y z
N MET A 1 2.50 -40.72 3.13
CA MET A 1 3.40 -41.06 2.01
C MET A 1 3.72 -39.83 1.16
N HIS A 2 2.72 -39.02 0.78
CA HIS A 2 2.89 -37.77 0.02
C HIS A 2 3.83 -36.75 0.68
N ALA A 3 3.69 -36.43 1.97
CA ALA A 3 4.55 -35.46 2.65
C ALA A 3 6.07 -35.81 2.62
N LYS A 4 6.43 -37.10 2.67
CA LYS A 4 7.83 -37.54 2.56
C LYS A 4 8.36 -37.39 1.12
N LEU A 5 7.51 -37.60 0.12
CA LEU A 5 7.85 -37.38 -1.29
C LEU A 5 8.03 -35.88 -1.57
N ASP A 6 7.11 -35.05 -1.07
CA ASP A 6 7.17 -33.59 -1.23
C ASP A 6 8.42 -32.99 -0.61
N ALA A 7 8.80 -33.45 0.60
CA ALA A 7 10.03 -33.04 1.25
C ALA A 7 11.28 -33.44 0.43
N LYS A 8 11.31 -34.66 -0.13
CA LYS A 8 12.41 -35.09 -1.00
C LYS A 8 12.47 -34.28 -2.29
N ALA A 9 11.33 -34.02 -2.93
CA ALA A 9 11.25 -33.19 -4.13
C ALA A 9 11.69 -31.75 -3.85
N ALA A 10 11.30 -31.17 -2.71
CA ALA A 10 11.76 -29.87 -2.25
C ALA A 10 13.29 -29.84 -2.09
N ARG A 11 13.86 -30.87 -1.46
CA ARG A 11 15.31 -30.99 -1.30
C ARG A 11 16.05 -31.08 -2.64
N VAL A 12 15.49 -31.79 -3.64
CA VAL A 12 16.07 -31.83 -4.98
C VAL A 12 16.05 -30.44 -5.63
N ARG A 13 14.92 -29.72 -5.55
CA ARG A 13 14.81 -28.35 -6.09
C ARG A 13 15.83 -27.40 -5.47
N GLU A 14 16.02 -27.47 -4.15
CA GLU A 14 17.04 -26.69 -3.44
C GLU A 14 18.47 -27.07 -3.86
N LEU A 15 18.77 -28.37 -3.98
CA LEU A 15 20.10 -28.80 -4.43
C LEU A 15 20.39 -28.35 -5.87
N LEU A 16 19.38 -28.28 -6.74
CA LEU A 16 19.55 -27.78 -8.10
C LEU A 16 20.00 -26.30 -8.10
N THR A 17 19.39 -25.44 -7.27
CA THR A 17 19.74 -24.01 -7.23
C THR A 17 21.09 -23.72 -6.57
N VAL A 18 21.58 -24.66 -5.74
CA VAL A 18 22.87 -24.52 -5.02
C VAL A 18 24.03 -25.19 -5.74
N LYS A 19 23.83 -26.38 -6.32
CA LYS A 19 24.92 -27.20 -6.87
C LYS A 19 25.14 -27.00 -8.36
N VAL A 20 24.11 -26.59 -9.11
CA VAL A 20 24.23 -26.39 -10.57
C VAL A 20 24.71 -24.96 -10.85
N PRO A 21 25.76 -24.77 -11.66
CA PRO A 21 26.23 -23.44 -12.04
C PRO A 21 25.11 -22.59 -12.67
N VAL A 22 25.02 -21.31 -12.26
CA VAL A 22 24.00 -20.35 -12.71
C VAL A 22 23.84 -20.32 -14.22
N ARG A 23 24.96 -20.31 -14.96
CA ARG A 23 24.99 -20.28 -16.43
C ARG A 23 24.25 -21.45 -17.10
N LEU A 24 24.13 -22.59 -16.40
CA LEU A 24 23.48 -23.79 -16.93
C LEU A 24 22.01 -23.86 -16.51
N ILE A 25 21.68 -23.46 -15.28
CA ILE A 25 20.32 -23.60 -14.73
C ILE A 25 19.40 -22.41 -15.02
N LEU A 26 19.95 -21.21 -15.23
CA LEU A 26 19.13 -20.01 -15.37
C LEU A 26 18.21 -20.09 -16.60
N SER A 27 18.74 -20.39 -17.79
CA SER A 27 17.90 -20.41 -18.99
C SER A 27 16.79 -21.47 -18.93
N PRO A 28 17.06 -22.72 -18.50
CA PRO A 28 15.99 -23.69 -18.25
C PRO A 28 14.94 -23.18 -17.25
N LEU A 29 15.36 -22.56 -16.14
CA LEU A 29 14.44 -22.07 -15.12
C LEU A 29 13.53 -20.95 -15.63
N LEU A 30 14.06 -20.01 -16.44
CA LEU A 30 13.24 -18.96 -17.05
C LEU A 30 12.25 -19.54 -18.09
N ASN A 31 12.66 -20.57 -18.83
CA ASN A 31 11.78 -21.21 -19.81
C ASN A 31 10.63 -22.00 -19.15
N LEU A 32 10.80 -22.44 -17.89
CA LEU A 32 9.75 -23.15 -17.15
C LEU A 32 8.48 -22.31 -16.98
N TYR A 33 8.57 -20.99 -16.94
CA TYR A 33 7.40 -20.11 -16.74
C TYR A 33 6.25 -20.40 -17.71
N SER A 34 6.55 -20.56 -19.01
CA SER A 34 5.54 -20.85 -20.02
C SER A 34 4.81 -22.19 -19.80
N LEU A 35 5.51 -23.17 -19.24
CA LEU A 35 4.98 -24.49 -18.93
C LEU A 35 4.20 -24.47 -17.61
N THR A 36 4.79 -23.87 -16.57
CA THR A 36 4.22 -23.85 -15.22
C THR A 36 3.02 -22.92 -15.10
N ALA A 37 2.91 -21.90 -15.96
CA ALA A 37 1.71 -21.06 -16.06
C ALA A 37 0.45 -21.89 -16.34
N ASN A 38 0.57 -22.99 -17.09
CA ASN A 38 -0.55 -23.89 -17.38
C ASN A 38 -0.76 -24.98 -16.32
N CYS A 39 0.20 -25.16 -15.39
CA CYS A 39 0.15 -26.20 -14.36
C CYS A 39 -0.48 -25.73 -13.03
N GLY A 40 -0.70 -24.43 -12.86
CA GLY A 40 -1.36 -23.84 -11.68
C GLY A 40 -0.42 -23.03 -10.78
N ASP A 41 -1.03 -22.45 -9.74
CA ASP A 41 -0.45 -21.49 -8.80
C ASP A 41 0.74 -22.05 -7.99
N ALA A 42 0.65 -23.28 -7.48
CA ALA A 42 1.73 -23.92 -6.73
C ALA A 42 3.00 -24.11 -7.58
N SER A 43 2.84 -24.45 -8.86
CA SER A 43 3.95 -24.68 -9.79
C SER A 43 4.69 -23.39 -10.12
N LEU A 44 3.95 -22.30 -10.40
CA LEU A 44 4.55 -20.98 -10.60
C LEU A 44 5.24 -20.47 -9.33
N THR A 45 4.59 -20.61 -8.18
CA THR A 45 5.14 -20.22 -6.88
C THR A 45 6.48 -20.91 -6.63
N LEU A 46 6.57 -22.22 -6.90
CA LEU A 46 7.81 -22.99 -6.80
C LEU A 46 8.87 -22.51 -7.78
N ALA A 47 8.52 -22.24 -9.04
CA ALA A 47 9.48 -21.76 -10.03
C ALA A 47 10.15 -20.43 -9.60
N PHE A 48 9.36 -19.48 -9.12
CA PHE A 48 9.90 -18.20 -8.62
C PHE A 48 10.63 -18.34 -7.29
N SER A 49 10.25 -19.28 -6.42
CA SER A 49 11.03 -19.59 -5.21
C SER A 49 12.40 -20.17 -5.55
N MET A 50 12.49 -21.02 -6.58
CA MET A 50 13.77 -21.53 -7.08
C MET A 50 14.60 -20.42 -7.71
N LEU A 51 13.97 -19.49 -8.43
CA LEU A 51 14.65 -18.31 -8.99
C LEU A 51 15.22 -17.42 -7.89
N ALA A 52 14.46 -17.15 -6.84
CA ALA A 52 14.92 -16.41 -5.66
C ALA A 52 16.11 -17.10 -4.99
N SER A 53 16.03 -18.42 -4.78
CA SER A 53 17.12 -19.23 -4.21
C SER A 53 18.38 -19.18 -5.09
N LEU A 54 18.23 -19.33 -6.41
CA LEU A 54 19.33 -19.23 -7.36
C LEU A 54 19.97 -17.84 -7.34
N VAL A 55 19.17 -16.77 -7.32
CA VAL A 55 19.67 -15.39 -7.16
C VAL A 55 20.46 -15.26 -5.86
N GLY A 56 19.98 -15.87 -4.77
CA GLY A 56 20.66 -15.96 -3.48
C GLY A 56 22.06 -16.56 -3.55
N THR A 57 22.34 -17.48 -4.47
CA THR A 57 23.66 -18.11 -4.65
C THR A 57 24.58 -17.38 -5.64
N MET A 58 24.06 -16.43 -6.42
CA MET A 58 24.87 -15.68 -7.41
C MET A 58 25.95 -14.82 -6.76
N ASP A 59 27.15 -14.82 -7.35
CA ASP A 59 28.22 -13.88 -7.03
C ASP A 59 28.04 -12.54 -7.79
N ARG A 60 28.92 -11.57 -7.52
CA ARG A 60 28.83 -10.22 -8.11
C ARG A 60 28.93 -10.25 -9.65
N LEU A 61 29.74 -11.16 -10.20
CA LEU A 61 29.93 -11.29 -11.66
C LEU A 61 28.68 -11.86 -12.33
N ALA A 62 28.08 -12.91 -11.76
CA ALA A 62 26.84 -13.49 -12.24
C ALA A 62 25.68 -12.49 -12.14
N VAL A 63 25.55 -11.76 -11.02
CA VAL A 63 24.54 -10.71 -10.88
C VAL A 63 24.73 -9.63 -11.96
N GLY A 64 25.95 -9.13 -12.14
CA GLY A 64 26.26 -8.15 -13.18
C GLY A 64 25.87 -8.63 -14.59
N THR A 65 26.03 -9.92 -14.86
CA THR A 65 25.71 -10.53 -16.17
C THR A 65 24.21 -10.76 -16.37
N TYR A 66 23.49 -11.23 -15.35
CA TYR A 66 22.15 -11.79 -15.51
C TYR A 66 21.01 -10.96 -14.90
N HIS A 67 21.31 -9.92 -14.10
CA HIS A 67 20.29 -9.15 -13.38
C HIS A 67 19.17 -8.62 -14.27
N SER A 68 19.50 -8.01 -15.42
CA SER A 68 18.49 -7.44 -16.33
C SER A 68 17.54 -8.51 -16.85
N LYS A 69 18.07 -9.65 -17.30
CA LYS A 69 17.27 -10.76 -17.83
C LYS A 69 16.35 -11.36 -16.77
N ILE A 70 16.84 -11.51 -15.54
CA ILE A 70 16.03 -12.03 -14.42
C ILE A 70 14.92 -11.03 -14.09
N TYR A 71 15.26 -9.74 -14.01
CA TYR A 71 14.30 -8.71 -13.67
C TYR A 71 13.21 -8.56 -14.74
N GLU A 72 13.57 -8.56 -16.02
CA GLU A 72 12.62 -8.54 -17.15
C GLU A 72 11.67 -9.73 -17.11
N HIS A 73 12.18 -10.92 -16.79
CA HIS A 73 11.36 -12.12 -16.64
C HIS A 73 10.35 -11.98 -15.49
N CYS A 74 10.80 -11.50 -14.33
CA CYS A 74 9.91 -11.24 -13.21
C CYS A 74 8.86 -10.17 -13.56
N LEU A 75 9.27 -9.08 -14.23
CA LEU A 75 8.36 -8.00 -14.62
C LEU A 75 7.28 -8.49 -15.59
N ALA A 76 7.64 -9.32 -16.58
CA ALA A 76 6.67 -9.96 -17.47
C ALA A 76 5.68 -10.84 -16.69
N ALA A 77 6.16 -11.56 -15.67
CA ALA A 77 5.31 -12.38 -14.82
C ALA A 77 4.45 -11.58 -13.82
N LEU A 78 4.75 -10.31 -13.52
CA LEU A 78 3.88 -9.47 -12.69
C LEU A 78 2.59 -9.06 -13.42
N ASP A 79 2.51 -9.19 -14.75
CA ASP A 79 1.30 -8.88 -15.54
C ASP A 79 0.22 -9.98 -15.44
N LEU A 80 0.41 -11.02 -14.62
CA LEU A 80 -0.53 -12.14 -14.44
C LEU A 80 -1.93 -11.68 -14.04
N ARG A 81 -2.03 -10.66 -13.18
CA ARG A 81 -3.33 -10.12 -12.76
C ARG A 81 -4.11 -9.56 -13.95
N ARG A 82 -3.45 -8.88 -14.88
CA ARG A 82 -4.07 -8.36 -16.10
C ARG A 82 -4.40 -9.48 -17.09
N GLN A 83 -3.51 -10.46 -17.21
CA GLN A 83 -3.67 -11.58 -18.15
C GLN A 83 -4.79 -12.55 -17.74
N HIS A 84 -5.13 -12.61 -16.44
CA HIS A 84 -6.16 -13.47 -15.86
C HIS A 84 -6.15 -14.94 -16.38
N PRO A 85 -5.06 -15.71 -16.22
CA PRO A 85 -5.03 -17.10 -16.69
C PRO A 85 -5.99 -18.00 -15.91
N ASP A 86 -6.81 -18.78 -16.61
CA ASP A 86 -7.82 -19.69 -16.02
C ASP A 86 -7.25 -20.73 -15.05
N SER A 87 -5.96 -21.07 -15.22
CA SER A 87 -5.24 -22.03 -14.38
C SER A 87 -4.94 -21.50 -12.97
N LEU A 88 -5.03 -20.19 -12.74
CA LEU A 88 -4.61 -19.55 -11.49
C LEU A 88 -5.79 -19.19 -10.59
N LYS A 89 -5.91 -19.94 -9.50
CA LYS A 89 -6.91 -19.69 -8.46
C LYS A 89 -6.47 -18.62 -7.46
N ASN A 90 -5.19 -18.64 -7.06
CA ASN A 90 -4.61 -17.68 -6.13
C ASN A 90 -3.45 -16.91 -6.79
N ILE A 91 -3.80 -15.82 -7.48
CA ILE A 91 -2.83 -14.95 -8.17
C ILE A 91 -1.91 -14.25 -7.14
N ASN A 92 -2.44 -13.87 -5.98
CA ASN A 92 -1.70 -13.19 -4.92
C ASN A 92 -0.50 -14.01 -4.42
N MET A 93 -0.68 -15.32 -4.22
CA MET A 93 0.39 -16.22 -3.78
C MET A 93 1.54 -16.25 -4.79
N VAL A 94 1.21 -16.29 -6.09
CA VAL A 94 2.22 -16.27 -7.16
C VAL A 94 2.92 -14.90 -7.23
N GLU A 95 2.16 -13.80 -7.19
CA GLU A 95 2.69 -12.43 -7.15
C GLU A 95 3.68 -12.25 -6.00
N GLN A 96 3.37 -12.76 -4.79
CA GLN A 96 4.27 -12.70 -3.64
C GLN A 96 5.59 -13.43 -3.90
N SER A 97 5.57 -14.61 -4.55
CA SER A 97 6.78 -15.34 -4.91
C SER A 97 7.62 -14.59 -5.95
N ILE A 98 6.98 -13.97 -6.95
CA ILE A 98 7.66 -13.14 -7.96
C ILE A 98 8.31 -11.91 -7.30
N ILE A 99 7.54 -11.19 -6.46
CA ILE A 99 8.05 -10.05 -5.70
C ILE A 99 9.23 -10.50 -4.81
N HIS A 100 9.15 -11.66 -4.17
CA HIS A 100 10.26 -12.17 -3.36
C HIS A 100 11.53 -12.43 -4.19
N ALA A 101 11.39 -12.95 -5.42
CA ALA A 101 12.52 -13.12 -6.34
C ALA A 101 13.13 -11.77 -6.77
N ILE A 102 12.29 -10.77 -7.08
CA ILE A 102 12.74 -9.40 -7.38
C ILE A 102 13.50 -8.83 -6.18
N ILE A 103 12.92 -8.89 -4.99
CA ILE A 103 13.53 -8.38 -3.76
C ILE A 103 14.90 -9.03 -3.52
N SER A 104 14.98 -10.36 -3.65
CA SER A 104 16.23 -11.12 -3.51
C SER A 104 17.31 -10.66 -4.49
N LEU A 105 16.91 -10.28 -5.71
CA LEU A 105 17.81 -9.69 -6.69
C LEU A 105 18.24 -8.27 -6.30
N THR A 106 17.29 -7.40 -5.92
CA THR A 106 17.59 -6.00 -5.56
C THR A 106 18.53 -5.88 -4.38
N MET A 107 18.50 -6.82 -3.42
CA MET A 107 19.45 -6.87 -2.30
C MET A 107 20.92 -7.06 -2.74
N LYS A 108 21.15 -7.47 -4.00
CA LYS A 108 22.49 -7.65 -4.59
C LYS A 108 22.86 -6.59 -5.62
N LEU A 109 21.97 -5.65 -5.90
CA LEU A 109 22.20 -4.59 -6.89
C LEU A 109 22.82 -3.37 -6.23
N THR A 110 23.58 -2.60 -7.02
CA THR A 110 23.97 -1.25 -6.64
C THR A 110 22.87 -0.27 -7.06
N GLU A 111 22.88 0.94 -6.50
CA GLU A 111 21.91 1.97 -6.89
C GLU A 111 21.92 2.23 -8.41
N GLY A 112 23.11 2.25 -9.03
CA GLY A 112 23.27 2.48 -10.46
C GLY A 112 22.64 1.41 -11.35
N THR A 113 22.55 0.16 -10.89
CA THR A 113 21.88 -0.92 -11.64
C THR A 113 20.42 -1.11 -11.25
N PHE A 114 20.04 -0.80 -10.01
CA PHE A 114 18.67 -0.87 -9.54
C PHE A 114 17.80 0.26 -10.11
N ARG A 115 18.29 1.51 -10.13
CA ARG A 115 17.49 2.68 -10.52
C ARG A 115 16.87 2.56 -11.91
N PRO A 116 17.60 2.18 -12.98
CA PRO A 116 16.99 2.02 -14.31
C PRO A 116 15.91 0.94 -14.34
N LEU A 117 16.09 -0.16 -13.60
CA LEU A 117 15.10 -1.24 -13.52
C LEU A 117 13.82 -0.76 -12.81
N PHE A 118 13.97 0.02 -11.72
CA PHE A 118 12.83 0.58 -11.02
C PHE A 118 12.03 1.56 -11.89
N LEU A 119 12.71 2.47 -12.59
CA LEU A 119 12.05 3.44 -13.47
C LEU A 119 11.30 2.74 -14.61
N ARG A 120 11.90 1.70 -15.21
CA ARG A 120 11.21 0.88 -16.22
C ARG A 120 9.97 0.18 -15.66
N THR A 121 10.01 -0.26 -14.40
CA THR A 121 8.84 -0.86 -13.75
C THR A 121 7.74 0.17 -13.50
N LEU A 122 8.09 1.40 -13.12
CA LEU A 122 7.15 2.50 -13.00
C LEU A 122 6.50 2.81 -14.36
N GLU A 123 7.31 2.98 -15.41
CA GLU A 123 6.81 3.17 -16.79
C GLU A 123 5.88 2.03 -17.22
N TRP A 124 6.22 0.78 -16.91
CA TRP A 124 5.37 -0.37 -17.20
C TRP A 124 4.02 -0.32 -16.46
N ALA A 125 4.03 0.12 -15.20
CA ALA A 125 2.81 0.23 -14.38
C ALA A 125 1.89 1.34 -14.87
N GLU A 126 2.47 2.44 -15.37
CA GLU A 126 1.75 3.61 -15.88
C GLU A 126 1.37 3.51 -17.36
N ALA A 127 1.97 2.58 -18.11
CA ALA A 127 1.70 2.39 -19.52
C ALA A 127 0.21 2.12 -19.79
N GLU A 128 -0.34 2.85 -20.77
CA GLU A 128 -1.69 2.62 -21.26
C GLU A 128 -1.78 1.24 -21.92
N VAL A 129 -2.90 0.58 -21.65
CA VAL A 129 -3.09 -0.84 -21.98
C VAL A 129 -4.00 -1.04 -23.19
N ASP A 130 -4.98 -0.15 -23.38
CA ASP A 130 -5.95 -0.20 -24.49
C ASP A 130 -6.07 1.19 -25.14
N GLU A 131 -5.89 1.28 -26.46
CA GLU A 131 -6.05 2.55 -27.23
C GLU A 131 -7.48 3.14 -27.15
N SER A 132 -8.46 2.34 -26.70
CA SER A 132 -9.87 2.74 -26.60
C SER A 132 -10.27 3.31 -25.23
N SER A 133 -9.46 3.11 -24.20
CA SER A 133 -9.69 3.68 -22.87
C SER A 133 -8.40 4.28 -22.36
N SER A 134 -8.34 5.61 -22.30
CA SER A 134 -7.21 6.41 -21.79
C SER A 134 -7.00 6.27 -20.26
N LYS A 135 -7.18 5.06 -19.70
CA LYS A 135 -7.10 4.78 -18.27
C LYS A 135 -5.95 3.80 -17.99
N LYS A 136 -5.11 4.16 -17.02
CA LYS A 136 -4.03 3.31 -16.48
C LYS A 136 -4.61 1.99 -15.96
N SER A 137 -3.84 0.90 -16.06
CA SER A 137 -4.26 -0.40 -15.56
C SER A 137 -4.17 -0.47 -14.03
N LEU A 138 -5.33 -0.52 -13.36
CA LEU A 138 -5.40 -0.73 -11.91
C LEU A 138 -4.73 -2.05 -11.49
N ASP A 139 -4.79 -3.09 -12.32
CA ASP A 139 -4.16 -4.38 -12.02
C ASP A 139 -2.64 -4.26 -11.94
N ARG A 140 -2.02 -3.53 -12.86
CA ARG A 140 -0.58 -3.25 -12.82
C ARG A 140 -0.23 -2.35 -11.63
N ALA A 141 -1.03 -1.31 -11.39
CA ALA A 141 -0.83 -0.41 -10.26
C ALA A 141 -0.85 -1.16 -8.91
N ILE A 142 -1.81 -2.07 -8.71
CA ILE A 142 -1.89 -2.90 -7.49
C ILE A 142 -0.59 -3.70 -7.29
N VAL A 143 -0.13 -4.42 -8.32
CA VAL A 143 1.07 -5.25 -8.20
C VAL A 143 2.33 -4.39 -8.05
N PHE A 144 2.37 -3.25 -8.72
CA PHE A 144 3.44 -2.27 -8.58
C PHE A 144 3.54 -1.74 -7.15
N TYR A 145 2.45 -1.28 -6.54
CA TYR A 145 2.49 -0.79 -5.17
C TYR A 145 2.74 -1.92 -4.14
N LYS A 146 2.37 -3.18 -4.42
CA LYS A 146 2.85 -4.32 -3.62
C LYS A 146 4.38 -4.45 -3.66
N LEU A 147 4.98 -4.32 -4.84
CA LEU A 147 6.42 -4.33 -5.01
C LEU A 147 7.08 -3.13 -4.31
N VAL A 148 6.54 -1.92 -4.46
CA VAL A 148 7.00 -0.70 -3.78
C VAL A 148 7.00 -0.90 -2.26
N ASN A 149 5.90 -1.40 -1.69
CA ASN A 149 5.81 -1.67 -0.25
C ASN A 149 6.88 -2.67 0.23
N LYS A 150 7.18 -3.71 -0.56
CA LYS A 150 8.23 -4.67 -0.23
C LYS A 150 9.63 -4.10 -0.42
N LEU A 151 9.86 -3.25 -1.41
CA LEU A 151 11.13 -2.54 -1.59
C LEU A 151 11.38 -1.57 -0.43
N ALA A 152 10.38 -0.77 -0.06
CA ALA A 152 10.46 0.14 1.08
C ALA A 152 10.70 -0.60 2.40
N GLU A 153 10.03 -1.74 2.64
CA GLU A 153 10.27 -2.57 3.84
C GLU A 153 11.72 -3.08 3.93
N LYS A 154 12.30 -3.49 2.80
CA LYS A 154 13.61 -4.16 2.77
C LYS A 154 14.79 -3.20 2.69
N HIS A 155 14.66 -2.15 1.89
CA HIS A 155 15.71 -1.15 1.67
C HIS A 155 15.58 0.07 2.59
N ARG A 156 14.42 0.28 3.22
CA ARG A 156 14.15 1.36 4.17
C ARG A 156 14.56 2.73 3.59
N SER A 157 15.40 3.47 4.31
CA SER A 157 15.85 4.82 3.93
C SER A 157 16.59 4.87 2.61
N LEU A 158 17.17 3.76 2.13
CA LEU A 158 17.82 3.70 0.82
C LEU A 158 16.82 3.79 -0.33
N PHE A 159 15.55 3.41 -0.09
CA PHE A 159 14.49 3.47 -1.09
C PHE A 159 13.67 4.77 -1.00
N THR A 160 13.72 5.50 0.12
CA THR A 160 13.02 6.78 0.30
C THR A 160 13.18 7.76 -0.88
N PRO A 161 14.38 7.97 -1.47
CA PRO A 161 14.55 8.91 -2.59
C PRO A 161 13.75 8.59 -3.85
N TYR A 162 13.24 7.36 -3.99
CA TYR A 162 12.43 6.94 -5.14
C TYR A 162 10.97 7.36 -5.02
N PHE A 163 10.49 7.72 -3.83
CA PHE A 163 9.12 8.19 -3.64
C PHE A 163 8.82 9.48 -4.38
N LYS A 164 9.84 10.29 -4.73
CA LYS A 164 9.68 11.48 -5.58
C LYS A 164 9.06 11.16 -6.96
N TYR A 165 9.26 9.95 -7.47
CA TYR A 165 8.65 9.49 -8.72
C TYR A 165 7.22 8.96 -8.53
N LEU A 166 6.83 8.72 -7.28
CA LEU A 166 5.56 8.07 -6.91
C LEU A 166 4.53 9.06 -6.37
N LEU A 167 4.93 10.28 -5.99
CA LEU A 167 4.04 11.25 -5.33
C LEU A 167 2.82 11.57 -6.20
N GLU A 168 3.04 11.91 -7.47
CA GLU A 168 1.96 12.26 -8.41
C GLU A 168 0.96 11.12 -8.58
N GLY A 169 1.45 9.90 -8.84
CA GLY A 169 0.60 8.71 -8.93
C GLY A 169 -0.15 8.41 -7.63
N SER A 170 0.49 8.62 -6.48
CA SER A 170 -0.13 8.41 -5.17
C SER A 170 -1.28 9.40 -4.94
N ILE A 171 -1.07 10.69 -5.24
CA ILE A 171 -2.11 11.72 -5.16
C ILE A 171 -3.26 11.38 -6.11
N GLN A 172 -2.95 10.97 -7.34
CA GLN A 172 -3.95 10.57 -8.33
C GLN A 172 -4.84 9.43 -7.79
N TYR A 173 -4.26 8.32 -7.35
CA TYR A 173 -5.05 7.16 -6.88
C TYR A 173 -5.82 7.41 -5.58
N LEU A 174 -5.34 8.30 -4.72
CA LEU A 174 -6.08 8.70 -3.51
C LEU A 174 -7.22 9.67 -3.83
N SER A 175 -7.05 10.54 -4.82
CA SER A 175 -8.02 11.57 -5.20
C SER A 175 -8.99 11.14 -6.29
N GLU A 176 -8.76 9.99 -6.94
CA GLU A 176 -9.68 9.42 -7.91
C GLU A 176 -11.00 9.11 -7.21
N ASP A 177 -11.99 9.99 -7.35
CA ASP A 177 -13.34 9.70 -6.87
C ASP A 177 -13.88 8.45 -7.56
N ASP A 178 -14.54 7.59 -6.77
CA ASP A 178 -15.41 6.56 -7.30
C ASP A 178 -16.53 7.28 -8.07
N ALA A 179 -16.31 7.56 -9.35
CA ALA A 179 -17.17 8.37 -10.21
C ALA A 179 -18.59 7.78 -10.42
N LEU A 180 -19.02 6.84 -9.58
CA LEU A 180 -20.31 6.16 -9.61
C LEU A 180 -20.94 5.96 -8.22
N GLY A 181 -20.45 6.62 -7.16
CA GLY A 181 -21.03 6.55 -5.81
C GLY A 181 -22.19 7.52 -5.51
N GLY A 182 -22.53 8.47 -6.41
CA GLY A 182 -23.41 9.57 -6.01
C GLY A 182 -24.07 10.41 -7.11
N SER A 183 -24.59 9.81 -8.18
CA SER A 183 -25.55 10.53 -9.03
C SER A 183 -26.96 10.43 -8.46
N LYS A 184 -27.26 11.24 -7.44
CA LYS A 184 -28.65 11.62 -7.14
C LYS A 184 -29.13 12.52 -8.28
N HIS A 185 -29.68 11.94 -9.35
CA HIS A 185 -30.92 12.35 -10.05
C HIS A 185 -31.05 11.79 -11.50
N LYS A 186 -32.07 10.94 -11.70
CA LYS A 186 -32.97 10.81 -12.88
C LYS A 186 -32.34 10.62 -14.29
N LYS A 187 -32.44 9.39 -14.85
CA LYS A 187 -33.44 8.98 -15.88
C LYS A 187 -33.17 7.58 -16.51
N LYS A 188 -34.08 6.64 -16.20
CA LYS A 188 -34.90 5.80 -17.11
C LYS A 188 -34.23 4.92 -18.21
N LYS A 189 -34.22 3.61 -17.93
CA LYS A 189 -34.35 2.39 -18.80
C LYS A 189 -33.18 2.00 -19.72
N THR A 190 -32.59 0.79 -19.51
CA THR A 190 -32.59 -0.38 -20.44
C THR A 190 -32.06 -1.67 -19.73
N LYS A 191 -32.97 -2.61 -19.40
CA LYS A 191 -32.81 -3.69 -18.39
C LYS A 191 -31.91 -4.91 -18.70
N LEU A 192 -31.05 -4.89 -19.71
CA LEU A 192 -30.16 -6.04 -20.02
C LEU A 192 -28.66 -5.70 -20.04
N VAL A 193 -28.31 -4.41 -20.13
CA VAL A 193 -26.92 -3.91 -20.02
C VAL A 193 -26.56 -3.59 -18.56
N ASP A 194 -27.57 -3.34 -17.72
CA ASP A 194 -27.41 -2.89 -16.33
C ASP A 194 -26.65 -3.90 -15.43
N VAL A 195 -26.81 -5.22 -15.61
CA VAL A 195 -26.20 -6.23 -14.71
C VAL A 195 -24.68 -6.38 -14.90
N GLN A 196 -24.20 -6.28 -16.15
CA GLN A 196 -22.77 -6.38 -16.45
C GLN A 196 -22.02 -5.09 -16.05
N VAL A 197 -22.68 -3.94 -16.20
CA VAL A 197 -22.14 -2.64 -15.76
C VAL A 197 -22.02 -2.61 -14.23
N GLU A 198 -23.05 -3.03 -13.50
CA GLU A 198 -23.01 -3.09 -12.03
C GLU A 198 -21.92 -4.03 -11.47
N GLN A 199 -21.67 -5.18 -12.10
CA GLN A 199 -20.60 -6.08 -11.67
C GLN A 199 -19.21 -5.52 -11.94
N LYS A 200 -19.02 -4.86 -13.10
CA LYS A 200 -17.76 -4.22 -13.46
C LYS A 200 -17.45 -3.04 -12.52
N ASP A 201 -18.46 -2.25 -12.16
CA ASP A 201 -18.30 -1.11 -11.25
C ASP A 201 -17.95 -1.56 -9.83
N LYS A 202 -18.59 -2.63 -9.33
CA LYS A 202 -18.24 -3.24 -8.03
C LYS A 202 -16.79 -3.75 -8.01
N LEU A 203 -16.35 -4.40 -9.08
CA LEU A 203 -14.98 -4.90 -9.20
C LEU A 203 -13.97 -3.74 -9.26
N LEU A 204 -14.32 -2.65 -9.96
CA LEU A 204 -13.48 -1.44 -10.02
C LEU A 204 -13.33 -0.79 -8.64
N GLY A 205 -14.42 -0.62 -7.89
CA GLY A 205 -14.37 -0.08 -6.52
C GLY A 205 -13.51 -0.94 -5.58
N LEU A 206 -13.58 -2.28 -5.71
CA LEU A 206 -12.73 -3.18 -4.93
C LEU A 206 -11.23 -3.05 -5.30
N LYS A 207 -10.93 -2.93 -6.60
CA LYS A 207 -9.55 -2.72 -7.07
C LYS A 207 -9.00 -1.39 -6.56
N LEU A 208 -9.80 -0.32 -6.62
CA LEU A 208 -9.42 1.00 -6.13
C LEU A 208 -9.24 1.01 -4.61
N TRP A 209 -10.12 0.35 -3.85
CA TRP A 209 -9.97 0.15 -2.40
C TRP A 209 -8.63 -0.50 -2.04
N ASN A 210 -8.30 -1.60 -2.71
CA ASN A 210 -7.02 -2.29 -2.51
C ASN A 210 -5.83 -1.39 -2.89
N LEU A 211 -5.92 -0.70 -4.02
CA LEU A 211 -4.87 0.20 -4.48
C LEU A 211 -4.63 1.35 -3.50
N ARG A 212 -5.69 2.02 -3.02
CA ARG A 212 -5.60 3.08 -2.01
C ARG A 212 -4.92 2.59 -0.74
N ALA A 213 -5.27 1.41 -0.24
CA ALA A 213 -4.61 0.80 0.92
C ALA A 213 -3.11 0.59 0.69
N LEU A 214 -2.72 0.08 -0.49
CA LEU A 214 -1.31 -0.13 -0.84
C LEU A 214 -0.54 1.19 -1.00
N VAL A 215 -1.18 2.23 -1.56
CA VAL A 215 -0.61 3.58 -1.69
C VAL A 215 -0.38 4.18 -0.31
N LEU A 216 -1.40 4.18 0.56
CA LEU A 216 -1.29 4.69 1.94
C LEU A 216 -0.18 3.97 2.72
N LYS A 217 -0.10 2.64 2.60
CA LYS A 217 0.97 1.87 3.23
C LYS A 217 2.36 2.28 2.73
N SER A 218 2.49 2.54 1.44
CA SER A 218 3.76 2.97 0.85
C SER A 218 4.15 4.38 1.32
N LEU A 219 3.19 5.30 1.43
CA LEU A 219 3.40 6.65 1.97
C LEU A 219 3.76 6.60 3.46
N HIS A 220 3.09 5.78 4.25
CA HIS A 220 3.47 5.52 5.64
C HIS A 220 4.95 5.06 5.74
N GLN A 221 5.35 4.08 4.94
CA GLN A 221 6.75 3.62 4.91
C GLN A 221 7.72 4.71 4.43
N CYS A 222 7.32 5.54 3.47
CA CYS A 222 8.09 6.70 3.06
C CYS A 222 8.35 7.63 4.25
N PHE A 223 7.29 8.03 4.96
CA PHE A 223 7.41 8.94 6.10
C PHE A 223 8.21 8.33 7.24
N LEU A 224 8.01 7.04 7.51
CA LEU A 224 8.73 6.30 8.55
C LEU A 224 10.24 6.24 8.30
N TYR A 225 10.66 6.18 7.04
CA TYR A 225 12.07 6.05 6.66
C TYR A 225 12.70 7.36 6.12
N ASP A 226 11.96 8.47 6.07
CA ASP A 226 12.45 9.79 5.66
C ASP A 226 13.09 10.55 6.82
N ASN A 227 14.22 10.04 7.30
CA ASN A 227 14.92 10.59 8.47
C ASN A 227 15.37 12.05 8.30
N ASP A 228 15.67 12.44 7.05
CA ASP A 228 16.25 13.73 6.67
C ASP A 228 15.20 14.71 6.09
N GLN A 229 13.91 14.38 6.10
CA GLN A 229 12.83 15.18 5.49
C GLN A 229 13.10 15.55 4.02
N LYS A 230 13.70 14.62 3.26
CA LYS A 230 14.06 14.85 1.85
C LYS A 230 12.86 14.72 0.92
N ILE A 231 11.85 13.95 1.33
CA ILE A 231 10.62 13.75 0.58
C ILE A 231 9.49 14.55 1.21
N LEU A 232 9.30 14.46 2.53
CA LEU A 232 8.27 15.21 3.23
C LEU A 232 8.72 16.63 3.55
N ASP A 233 8.99 17.42 2.51
CA ASP A 233 9.15 18.86 2.63
C ASP A 233 7.79 19.58 2.76
N SER A 234 7.82 20.89 3.00
CA SER A 234 6.60 21.68 3.16
C SER A 234 5.68 21.64 1.93
N SER A 235 6.22 21.53 0.71
CA SER A 235 5.41 21.48 -0.52
C SER A 235 4.68 20.15 -0.62
N ASN A 236 5.41 19.04 -0.50
CA ASN A 236 4.85 17.70 -0.59
C ASN A 236 3.88 17.44 0.56
N PHE A 237 4.14 17.97 1.76
CA PHE A 237 3.21 17.91 2.87
C PHE A 237 1.84 18.51 2.51
N GLN A 238 1.83 19.72 1.95
CA GLN A 238 0.59 20.42 1.60
C GLN A 238 -0.21 19.70 0.51
N VAL A 239 0.47 19.12 -0.47
CA VAL A 239 -0.19 18.40 -1.57
C VAL A 239 -0.71 17.03 -1.13
N LEU A 240 -0.02 16.35 -0.21
CA LEU A 240 -0.38 15.00 0.26
C LEU A 240 -1.46 15.00 1.36
N LEU A 241 -1.52 16.03 2.21
CA LEU A 241 -2.38 16.04 3.38
C LEU A 241 -3.85 15.78 3.02
N LYS A 242 -4.40 16.59 2.11
CA LYS A 242 -5.82 16.51 1.76
C LYS A 242 -6.21 15.17 1.09
N PRO A 243 -5.47 14.63 0.11
CA PRO A 243 -5.75 13.30 -0.45
C PRO A 243 -5.71 12.15 0.58
N ILE A 244 -4.87 12.23 1.61
CA ILE A 244 -4.81 11.21 2.65
C ILE A 244 -6.00 11.36 3.61
N VAL A 245 -6.31 12.59 4.04
CA VAL A 245 -7.44 12.86 4.95
C VAL A 245 -8.78 12.53 4.28
N SER A 246 -8.92 12.74 2.98
CA SER A 246 -10.15 12.40 2.25
C SER A 246 -10.48 10.91 2.27
N GLN A 247 -9.53 10.03 2.63
CA GLN A 247 -9.78 8.59 2.75
C GLN A 247 -10.66 8.24 3.95
N PHE A 248 -10.87 9.16 4.91
CA PHE A 248 -11.72 8.92 6.08
C PHE A 248 -13.17 8.68 5.68
N VAL A 249 -13.64 9.44 4.68
CA VAL A 249 -15.02 9.45 4.20
C VAL A 249 -15.27 8.49 3.05
N VAL A 250 -14.22 7.85 2.52
CA VAL A 250 -14.35 6.84 1.47
C VAL A 250 -15.06 5.62 2.04
N GLU A 251 -16.26 5.33 1.54
CA GLU A 251 -17.05 4.18 1.98
C GLU A 251 -16.36 2.85 1.57
N PRO A 252 -16.18 1.90 2.52
CA PRO A 252 -15.69 0.59 2.18
C PRO A 252 -16.66 -0.15 1.24
N PRO A 253 -16.17 -0.87 0.21
CA PRO A 253 -17.04 -1.66 -0.65
C PRO A 253 -17.82 -2.73 0.14
N LYS A 254 -19.12 -2.86 -0.12
CA LYS A 254 -20.03 -3.80 0.58
C LYS A 254 -19.64 -5.28 0.49
N SER A 255 -18.69 -5.62 -0.36
CA SER A 255 -18.23 -7.00 -0.62
C SER A 255 -16.77 -7.24 -0.22
N VAL A 256 -16.12 -6.33 0.53
CA VAL A 256 -14.71 -6.48 0.94
C VAL A 256 -14.45 -7.82 1.63
N GLU A 257 -15.31 -8.21 2.56
CA GLU A 257 -15.18 -9.46 3.35
C GLU A 257 -15.34 -10.74 2.52
N SER A 258 -15.97 -10.65 1.34
CA SER A 258 -16.21 -11.81 0.47
C SER A 258 -15.02 -12.14 -0.44
N VAL A 259 -14.03 -11.26 -0.52
CA VAL A 259 -12.85 -11.43 -1.37
C VAL A 259 -11.64 -11.71 -0.48
N LEU A 260 -11.14 -12.95 -0.53
CA LEU A 260 -10.00 -13.46 0.27
C LEU A 260 -8.73 -12.59 0.23
N ASP A 261 -8.63 -11.70 -0.76
CA ASP A 261 -7.41 -11.06 -1.22
C ASP A 261 -7.48 -9.51 -1.16
N ALA A 262 -8.60 -8.96 -0.66
CA ALA A 262 -8.77 -7.53 -0.43
C ALA A 262 -8.41 -7.18 1.02
N PRO A 263 -7.81 -6.00 1.27
CA PRO A 263 -7.51 -5.57 2.64
C PRO A 263 -8.81 -5.34 3.42
N SER A 264 -8.82 -5.76 4.69
CA SER A 264 -9.99 -5.57 5.55
C SER A 264 -10.18 -4.08 5.87
N ILE A 265 -11.38 -3.73 6.37
CA ILE A 265 -11.67 -2.33 6.75
C ILE A 265 -10.72 -1.88 7.85
N GLU A 266 -10.47 -2.75 8.83
CA GLU A 266 -9.57 -2.50 9.96
C GLU A 266 -8.13 -2.30 9.50
N GLU A 267 -7.65 -3.11 8.53
CA GLU A 267 -6.30 -2.97 7.98
C GLU A 267 -6.11 -1.63 7.26
N VAL A 268 -7.12 -1.17 6.50
CA VAL A 268 -7.08 0.12 5.84
C VAL A 268 -7.15 1.26 6.85
N ASP A 269 -8.05 1.17 7.83
CA ASP A 269 -8.21 2.16 8.88
C ASP A 269 -6.92 2.32 9.70
N GLU A 270 -6.29 1.21 10.10
CA GLU A 270 -4.99 1.23 10.77
C GLU A 270 -3.92 1.86 9.89
N THR A 271 -3.89 1.54 8.59
CA THR A 271 -2.92 2.12 7.65
C THR A 271 -3.09 3.63 7.51
N ILE A 272 -4.33 4.14 7.46
CA ILE A 272 -4.63 5.58 7.43
C ILE A 272 -4.08 6.26 8.69
N ILE A 273 -4.35 5.67 9.86
CA ILE A 273 -3.93 6.22 11.15
C ILE A 273 -2.40 6.29 11.23
N LEU A 274 -1.72 5.19 10.89
CA LEU A 274 -0.26 5.12 10.87
C LEU A 274 0.34 6.11 9.87
N CYS A 275 -0.29 6.28 8.70
CA CYS A 275 0.18 7.20 7.66
C CYS A 275 0.17 8.66 8.13
N LEU A 276 -0.98 9.15 8.62
CA LEU A 276 -1.10 10.54 9.10
C LEU A 276 -0.33 10.79 10.39
N GLY A 277 -0.36 9.83 11.32
CA GLY A 277 0.40 9.89 12.56
C GLY A 277 1.91 10.01 12.29
N GLN A 278 2.43 9.14 11.42
CA GLN A 278 3.83 9.18 11.03
C GLN A 278 4.17 10.45 10.21
N MET A 279 3.27 10.94 9.38
CA MET A 279 3.42 12.22 8.66
C MET A 279 3.64 13.38 9.65
N ALA A 280 2.91 13.42 10.76
CA ALA A 280 3.10 14.41 11.82
C ALA A 280 4.47 14.27 12.51
N VAL A 281 4.86 13.05 12.89
CA VAL A 281 6.17 12.77 13.51
C VAL A 281 7.33 13.18 12.59
N THR A 282 7.21 12.88 11.29
CA THR A 282 8.23 13.19 10.31
C THR A 282 8.28 14.69 9.99
N ALA A 283 7.20 15.46 10.15
CA ALA A 283 7.17 16.90 9.87
C ALA A 283 8.00 17.76 10.84
N ARG A 284 8.08 17.41 12.13
CA ARG A 284 8.91 18.08 13.18
C ARG A 284 8.74 19.60 13.31
N THR A 285 7.60 20.18 12.88
CA THR A 285 7.35 21.62 12.99
C THR A 285 5.88 21.92 13.21
N ASP A 286 5.59 22.84 14.11
CA ASP A 286 4.25 23.30 14.45
C ASP A 286 3.52 23.97 13.26
N VAL A 287 4.28 24.56 12.33
CA VAL A 287 3.75 25.16 11.09
C VAL A 287 3.02 24.11 10.25
N LEU A 288 3.52 22.86 10.22
CA LEU A 288 2.91 21.76 9.48
C LEU A 288 1.95 20.95 10.35
N TRP A 289 2.18 20.87 11.66
CA TRP A 289 1.25 20.17 12.55
C TRP A 289 -0.11 20.86 12.64
N LYS A 290 -0.16 22.19 12.70
CA LYS A 290 -1.44 22.94 12.76
C LYS A 290 -2.41 22.59 11.63
N PRO A 291 -2.05 22.69 10.32
CA PRO A 291 -2.97 22.33 9.25
C PRO A 291 -3.35 20.84 9.27
N LEU A 292 -2.43 19.93 9.62
CA LEU A 292 -2.75 18.51 9.74
C LEU A 292 -3.73 18.24 10.87
N ASN A 293 -3.47 18.81 12.05
CA ASN A 293 -4.33 18.70 13.22
C ASN A 293 -5.73 19.20 12.88
N HIS A 294 -5.83 20.39 12.28
CA HIS A 294 -7.10 20.97 11.86
C HIS A 294 -7.87 20.07 10.88
N GLU A 295 -7.24 19.62 9.80
CA GLU A 295 -7.89 18.78 8.79
C GLU A 295 -8.40 17.45 9.37
N VAL A 296 -7.66 16.85 10.30
CA VAL A 296 -8.06 15.63 11.02
C VAL A 296 -9.22 15.90 11.97
N LEU A 297 -9.16 16.97 12.76
CA LEU A 297 -10.24 17.38 13.68
C LEU A 297 -11.53 17.70 12.92
N MET A 298 -11.44 18.30 11.73
CA MET A 298 -12.62 18.55 10.91
C MET A 298 -13.36 17.26 10.51
N GLN A 299 -12.66 16.12 10.40
CA GLN A 299 -13.31 14.83 10.13
C GLN A 299 -14.13 14.31 11.33
N THR A 300 -13.85 14.76 12.55
CA THR A 300 -14.61 14.35 13.74
C THR A 300 -16.00 14.97 13.82
N ARG A 301 -16.31 15.93 12.94
CA ARG A 301 -17.65 16.52 12.80
C ARG A 301 -18.53 15.82 11.75
N SER A 302 -18.05 14.73 11.15
CA SER A 302 -18.84 13.87 10.26
C SER A 302 -20.08 13.33 10.97
N ASP A 303 -21.18 13.06 10.26
CA ASP A 303 -22.32 12.34 10.85
C ASP A 303 -22.00 10.84 11.08
N GLU A 304 -21.13 10.28 10.23
CA GLU A 304 -20.73 8.87 10.26
C GLU A 304 -19.69 8.58 11.35
N VAL A 305 -19.82 7.43 12.02
CA VAL A 305 -18.94 7.03 13.14
C VAL A 305 -17.50 6.78 12.70
N ARG A 306 -17.29 6.17 11.52
CA ARG A 306 -15.96 5.76 11.05
C ARG A 306 -14.99 6.96 10.89
N PRO A 307 -15.33 8.04 10.17
CA PRO A 307 -14.50 9.25 10.12
C PRO A 307 -14.17 9.83 11.50
N LYS A 308 -15.14 9.88 12.43
CA LYS A 308 -14.90 10.35 13.81
C LYS A 308 -13.85 9.52 14.51
N MET A 309 -13.99 8.19 14.45
CA MET A 309 -13.08 7.26 15.10
C MET A 309 -11.68 7.31 14.48
N LEU A 310 -11.57 7.45 13.16
CA LEU A 310 -10.29 7.63 12.48
C LEU A 310 -9.61 8.94 12.93
N GLY A 311 -10.36 10.04 12.99
CA GLY A 311 -9.85 11.33 13.45
C GLY A 311 -9.33 11.27 14.86
N LEU A 312 -10.16 10.78 15.79
CA LEU A 312 -9.74 10.61 17.19
C LEU A 312 -8.52 9.70 17.34
N LYS A 313 -8.43 8.60 16.57
CA LYS A 313 -7.26 7.71 16.63
C LYS A 313 -5.99 8.37 16.08
N VAL A 314 -6.08 9.20 15.05
CA VAL A 314 -4.94 10.00 14.54
C VAL A 314 -4.51 11.04 15.57
N ILE A 315 -5.46 11.77 16.17
CA ILE A 315 -5.18 12.73 17.23
C ILE A 315 -4.48 12.04 18.41
N ARG A 316 -5.01 10.91 18.87
CA ARG A 316 -4.37 10.10 19.92
C ARG A 316 -2.95 9.69 19.54
N TYR A 317 -2.74 9.24 18.30
CA TYR A 317 -1.41 8.90 17.82
C TYR A 317 -0.46 10.10 17.92
N MET A 318 -0.89 11.28 17.47
CA MET A 318 -0.09 12.51 17.57
C MET A 318 0.23 12.88 19.01
N VAL A 319 -0.75 12.85 19.91
CA VAL A 319 -0.56 13.08 21.36
C VAL A 319 0.50 12.14 21.93
N GLN A 320 0.44 10.86 21.60
CA GLN A 320 1.35 9.84 22.14
C GLN A 320 2.78 9.93 21.58
N HIS A 321 2.95 10.38 20.33
CA HIS A 321 4.24 10.38 19.65
C HIS A 321 4.93 11.74 19.63
N LEU A 322 4.18 12.85 19.54
CA LEU A 322 4.72 14.22 19.66
C LEU A 322 4.92 14.62 21.14
N LYS A 323 4.14 14.03 22.07
CA LYS A 323 4.25 14.24 23.51
C LYS A 323 4.18 15.73 23.88
N GLU A 324 5.20 16.27 24.55
CA GLU A 324 5.27 17.67 24.97
C GLU A 324 5.14 18.65 23.78
N GLU A 325 5.58 18.25 22.59
CA GLU A 325 5.47 19.09 21.39
C GLU A 325 4.00 19.26 20.93
N TYR A 326 3.10 18.35 21.34
CA TYR A 326 1.67 18.46 21.04
C TYR A 326 0.98 19.62 21.78
N VAL A 327 1.57 20.14 22.87
CA VAL A 327 0.95 21.17 23.72
C VAL A 327 0.54 22.41 22.93
N VAL A 328 1.26 22.76 21.86
CA VAL A 328 0.94 23.90 20.98
C VAL A 328 -0.38 23.74 20.20
N LEU A 329 -0.90 22.52 20.11
CA LEU A 329 -2.14 22.16 19.40
C LEU A 329 -3.32 21.96 20.35
N VAL A 330 -3.08 21.91 21.67
CA VAL A 330 -4.12 21.71 22.69
C VAL A 330 -5.24 22.74 22.59
N PRO A 331 -4.97 24.07 22.44
CA PRO A 331 -6.04 25.07 22.39
C PRO A 331 -7.00 24.87 21.21
N GLU A 332 -6.51 24.36 20.09
CA GLU A 332 -7.34 24.05 18.92
C GLU A 332 -8.11 22.73 19.09
N THR A 333 -7.51 21.76 19.78
CA THR A 333 -8.08 20.41 19.95
C THR A 333 -9.23 20.38 20.97
N ILE A 334 -9.15 21.19 22.03
CA ILE A 334 -10.11 21.16 23.15
C ILE A 334 -11.57 21.40 22.72
N PRO A 335 -11.91 22.43 21.91
CA PRO A 335 -13.29 22.65 21.48
C PRO A 335 -13.91 21.44 20.78
N PHE A 336 -13.13 20.75 19.93
CA PHE A 336 -13.61 19.55 19.23
C PHE A 336 -13.81 18.38 20.19
N LEU A 337 -12.92 18.18 21.17
CA LEU A 337 -13.12 17.15 22.19
C LEU A 337 -14.36 17.45 23.05
N GLY A 338 -14.64 18.72 23.38
CA GLY A 338 -15.86 19.12 24.07
C GLY A 338 -17.13 18.71 23.34
N GLU A 339 -17.21 18.99 22.04
CA GLU A 339 -18.32 18.52 21.19
C GLU A 339 -18.46 16.98 21.22
N LEU A 340 -17.33 16.25 21.12
CA LEU A 340 -17.33 14.77 21.04
C LEU A 340 -17.59 14.07 22.38
N LEU A 341 -17.35 14.74 23.50
CA LEU A 341 -17.73 14.23 24.83
C LEU A 341 -19.25 14.18 25.01
N GLU A 342 -20.00 14.94 24.20
CA GLU A 342 -21.47 14.92 24.18
C GLU A 342 -22.05 13.96 23.14
N ASP A 343 -21.22 13.36 22.26
CA ASP A 343 -21.63 12.51 21.12
C ASP A 343 -22.52 11.32 21.49
N VAL A 344 -23.54 11.01 20.70
CA VAL A 344 -24.47 9.90 21.00
C VAL A 344 -23.78 8.52 21.00
N GLU A 345 -22.70 8.36 20.25
CA GLU A 345 -21.99 7.11 20.10
C GLU A 345 -20.98 6.88 21.24
N LEU A 346 -21.19 5.82 22.01
CA LEU A 346 -20.35 5.48 23.16
C LEU A 346 -18.86 5.31 22.80
N PRO A 347 -18.46 4.63 21.72
CA PRO A 347 -17.04 4.48 21.36
C PRO A 347 -16.33 5.83 21.13
N VAL A 348 -17.04 6.81 20.56
CA VAL A 348 -16.52 8.16 20.29
C VAL A 348 -16.31 8.91 21.60
N LYS A 349 -17.30 8.89 22.48
CA LYS A 349 -17.21 9.47 23.83
C LYS A 349 -16.04 8.89 24.63
N THR A 350 -15.94 7.57 24.68
CA THR A 350 -14.89 6.87 25.46
C THR A 350 -13.51 7.26 24.96
N LEU A 351 -13.27 7.23 23.65
CA LEU A 351 -11.96 7.58 23.09
C LEU A 351 -11.62 9.07 23.31
N SER A 352 -12.61 9.96 23.22
CA SER A 352 -12.42 11.40 23.50
C SER A 352 -12.02 11.65 24.97
N GLN A 353 -12.63 10.94 25.92
CA GLN A 353 -12.25 11.01 27.34
C GLN A 353 -10.83 10.48 27.59
N GLU A 354 -10.43 9.41 26.91
CA GLU A 354 -9.07 8.87 27.01
C GLU A 354 -8.04 9.89 26.50
N ILE A 355 -8.29 10.50 25.33
CA ILE A 355 -7.40 11.51 24.75
C ILE A 355 -7.30 12.73 25.66
N LEU A 356 -8.42 13.21 26.20
CA LEU A 356 -8.41 14.35 27.13
C LEU A 356 -7.51 14.07 28.34
N LYS A 357 -7.64 12.89 28.96
CA LYS A 357 -6.79 12.48 30.09
C LYS A 357 -5.31 12.39 29.72
N GLU A 358 -5.00 11.86 28.53
CA GLU A 358 -3.62 11.82 28.02
C GLU A 358 -3.07 13.24 27.84
N MET A 359 -3.86 14.17 27.31
CA MET A 359 -3.48 15.59 27.14
C MET A 359 -3.33 16.34 28.48
N GLU A 360 -4.19 16.10 29.47
CA GLU A 360 -4.06 16.66 30.83
C GLU A 360 -2.75 16.18 31.49
N THR A 361 -2.42 14.90 31.31
CA THR A 361 -1.18 14.31 31.83
C THR A 361 0.06 14.96 31.19
N LEU A 362 0.00 15.29 29.90
CA LEU A 362 1.09 15.97 29.19
C LEU A 362 1.20 17.46 29.56
N SER A 363 0.07 18.15 29.73
CA SER A 363 0.02 19.59 30.01
C SER A 363 0.31 19.91 31.49
N GLY A 364 0.10 18.94 32.39
CA GLY A 364 0.31 19.12 33.84
C GLY A 364 -0.80 19.92 34.53
N GLU A 365 -1.86 20.30 33.81
CA GLU A 365 -3.02 21.03 34.31
C GLU A 365 -4.33 20.32 33.92
N SER A 366 -5.41 20.59 34.66
CA SER A 366 -6.72 20.09 34.27
C SER A 366 -7.29 20.95 33.14
N LEU A 367 -7.59 20.31 32.03
CA LEU A 367 -8.10 20.95 30.82
C LEU A 367 -9.64 21.07 30.85
N GLN A 368 -10.30 20.47 31.85
CA GLN A 368 -11.74 20.60 32.07
C GLN A 368 -12.22 22.04 32.29
N GLN A 369 -11.33 22.98 32.61
CA GLN A 369 -11.70 24.39 32.78
C GLN A 369 -11.94 25.12 31.45
N TYR A 370 -11.52 24.51 30.34
CA TYR A 370 -11.65 25.03 28.98
C TYR A 370 -12.73 24.29 28.16
N LEU A 371 -13.38 23.30 28.77
CA LEU A 371 -14.54 22.57 28.28
C LEU A 371 -15.80 23.15 28.93
#